data_AF-A0A4Q5MYK4-F1
#
_entry.id   AF-A0A4Q5MYK4-F1
#
_cell.length_a   1.000
_cell.length_b   1.000
_cell.length_c   1.000
_cell.angle_alpha   90.00
_cell.angle_beta   90.00
_cell.angle_gamma   90.00
#
_symmetry.space_group_name_H-M   'P 1'
#
loop_
_entity.id
_entity.type
_entity.pdbx_description
1 polymer ?
#
loop_
_entity_poly.entity_id
_entity_poly.type
_entity_poly.pdbx_seq_one_letter_code
_entity_poly.pdbx_strand_id
1 'polypeptide(L)'
;MPAAAVQAVTPVYPDATTTGVPAGTVLKASGSLNITTPGAVIDGLLVTGTITVSADNVTIKNTRLMNTGSIPIRNKAKNLLVVDTEINGQGKGIPAVAYNNYTLRRVNIHHVAEGPRIAGGNVTIEDSYLHHMVQVGSNHTDVIQAVSGSNIVLRHNTLLAYNPDTGVKGNASFMYGEDDGAVRSCTVQNNYMNGGNYTVNGGGSGTKGAACSFSDNKFGKNYRYGIKANIGPNSVWAASNALL
;
A
#
# COMPACT_ATOMS: atom_id res chain seq x y z
N MET A 1 17.65 -41.48 -16.59
CA MET A 1 18.09 -40.08 -16.39
C MET A 1 17.30 -39.54 -15.20
N PRO A 2 17.92 -39.16 -14.07
CA PRO A 2 17.17 -38.51 -12.99
C PRO A 2 16.77 -37.10 -13.46
N ALA A 3 15.51 -36.74 -13.21
CA ALA A 3 14.99 -35.40 -13.52
C ALA A 3 15.77 -34.35 -12.72
N ALA A 4 16.24 -33.31 -13.42
CA ALA A 4 16.87 -32.16 -12.77
C ALA A 4 15.86 -31.53 -11.80
N ALA A 5 16.26 -31.38 -10.54
CA ALA A 5 15.49 -30.62 -9.57
C ALA A 5 15.40 -29.17 -10.08
N VAL A 6 14.17 -28.70 -10.32
CA VAL A 6 13.91 -27.29 -10.57
C VAL A 6 14.26 -26.57 -9.27
N GLN A 7 15.37 -25.83 -9.25
CA GLN A 7 15.65 -24.92 -8.15
C GLN A 7 14.47 -23.95 -8.04
N ALA A 8 13.81 -23.95 -6.89
CA ALA A 8 12.82 -22.94 -6.57
C ALA A 8 13.52 -21.58 -6.58
N VAL A 9 13.30 -20.80 -7.64
CA VAL A 9 13.67 -19.38 -7.66
C VAL A 9 12.92 -18.75 -6.49
N THR A 10 13.66 -18.22 -5.51
CA THR A 10 13.02 -17.47 -4.43
C THR A 10 12.35 -16.27 -5.08
N PRO A 11 11.03 -16.06 -4.90
CA PRO A 11 10.37 -14.92 -5.52
C PRO A 11 11.06 -13.63 -5.09
N VAL A 12 11.52 -12.84 -6.06
CA VAL A 12 12.08 -11.51 -5.83
C VAL A 12 10.90 -10.56 -5.74
N TYR A 13 10.60 -10.10 -4.52
CA TYR A 13 9.54 -9.12 -4.29
C TYR A 13 10.05 -7.70 -4.50
N PRO A 14 9.17 -6.71 -4.74
CA PRO A 14 9.60 -5.34 -4.97
C PRO A 14 10.38 -4.75 -3.78
N ASP A 15 11.41 -3.97 -4.09
CA ASP A 15 12.19 -3.21 -3.12
C ASP A 15 12.51 -1.81 -3.67
N ALA A 16 13.40 -1.07 -3.00
CA ALA A 16 13.79 0.28 -3.41
C ALA A 16 14.52 0.35 -4.76
N THR A 17 15.04 -0.76 -5.29
CA THR A 17 15.72 -0.82 -6.60
C THR A 17 14.74 -1.03 -7.75
N THR A 18 13.56 -1.60 -7.48
CA THR A 18 12.52 -1.89 -8.48
C THR A 18 11.31 -0.95 -8.41
N THR A 19 11.28 -0.03 -7.44
CA THR A 19 10.15 0.86 -7.17
C THR A 19 10.59 2.29 -6.93
N GLY A 20 9.64 3.23 -7.02
CA GLY A 20 9.92 4.64 -6.85
C GLY A 20 10.40 5.29 -8.14
N VAL A 21 11.10 6.42 -8.02
CA VAL A 21 11.63 7.14 -9.18
C VAL A 21 12.72 6.30 -9.85
N PRO A 22 12.64 6.04 -11.17
CA PRO A 22 13.66 5.28 -11.88
C PRO A 22 15.06 5.91 -11.74
N ALA A 23 16.08 5.07 -11.62
CA ALA A 23 17.45 5.54 -11.54
C ALA A 23 17.81 6.39 -12.76
N GLY A 24 18.47 7.53 -12.52
CA GLY A 24 18.87 8.47 -13.58
C GLY A 24 17.78 9.44 -14.04
N THR A 25 16.55 9.37 -13.51
CA THR A 25 15.54 10.40 -13.78
C THR A 25 15.98 11.75 -13.21
N VAL A 26 16.00 12.77 -14.07
CA VAL A 26 16.19 14.17 -13.66
C VAL A 26 14.86 14.74 -13.21
N LEU A 27 14.80 15.19 -11.96
CA LEU A 27 13.58 15.76 -11.38
C LEU A 27 13.60 17.29 -11.40
N LYS A 28 12.49 17.90 -11.80
CA LYS A 28 12.26 19.34 -11.72
C LYS A 28 11.57 19.69 -10.41
N ALA A 29 12.11 20.68 -9.69
CA ALA A 29 11.50 21.16 -8.45
C ALA A 29 10.08 21.72 -8.68
N SER A 30 9.18 21.42 -7.74
CA SER A 30 7.81 21.93 -7.68
C SER A 30 7.36 22.08 -6.23
N GLY A 31 6.40 22.98 -6.00
CA GLY A 31 5.60 23.01 -4.78
C GLY A 31 4.40 22.05 -4.87
N SER A 32 3.46 22.19 -3.93
CA SER A 32 2.17 21.48 -3.95
C SER A 32 1.44 21.64 -5.28
N LEU A 33 0.69 20.60 -5.66
CA LEU A 33 -0.04 20.55 -6.91
C LEU A 33 -1.54 20.41 -6.65
N ASN A 34 -2.34 21.16 -7.42
CA ASN A 34 -3.77 20.91 -7.57
C ASN A 34 -4.07 20.63 -9.04
N ILE A 35 -4.36 19.36 -9.36
CA ILE A 35 -4.53 18.89 -10.73
C ILE A 35 -6.02 18.92 -11.06
N THR A 36 -6.41 19.84 -11.93
CA THR A 36 -7.82 20.08 -12.30
C THR A 36 -8.11 19.80 -13.77
N THR A 37 -7.11 19.40 -14.55
CA THR A 37 -7.26 19.08 -15.97
C THR A 37 -7.41 17.57 -16.15
N PRO A 38 -8.51 17.08 -16.73
CA PRO A 38 -8.66 15.66 -17.04
C PRO A 38 -7.57 15.17 -17.99
N GLY A 39 -7.06 13.96 -17.78
CA GLY A 39 -6.00 13.40 -18.61
C GLY A 39 -4.61 14.02 -18.38
N ALA A 40 -4.44 14.89 -17.39
CA ALA A 40 -3.14 15.49 -17.12
C ALA A 40 -2.09 14.43 -16.77
N VAL A 41 -0.88 14.63 -17.29
CA VAL A 41 0.30 13.81 -16.98
C VAL A 41 1.30 14.65 -16.22
N ILE A 42 1.58 14.25 -14.98
CA ILE A 42 2.63 14.81 -14.13
C ILE A 42 3.83 13.87 -14.22
N ASP A 43 4.96 14.38 -14.69
CA ASP A 43 6.14 13.58 -15.03
C ASP A 43 7.42 14.27 -14.54
N GLY A 44 8.29 13.53 -13.86
CA GLY A 44 9.64 14.01 -13.55
C GLY A 44 9.70 15.14 -12.54
N LEU A 45 8.82 15.18 -11.53
CA LEU A 45 8.81 16.25 -10.54
C LEU A 45 9.45 15.83 -9.20
N LEU A 46 10.14 16.77 -8.56
CA LEU A 46 10.42 16.76 -7.13
C LEU A 46 9.42 17.72 -6.46
N VAL A 47 8.34 17.16 -5.95
CA VAL A 47 7.27 17.92 -5.28
C VAL A 47 7.61 18.04 -3.80
N THR A 48 7.77 19.27 -3.30
CA THR A 48 7.79 19.54 -1.85
C THR A 48 6.45 20.14 -1.46
N GLY A 49 5.58 19.36 -0.82
CA GLY A 49 4.19 19.74 -0.65
C GLY A 49 3.22 18.57 -0.55
N THR A 50 2.04 18.75 -1.11
CA THR A 50 1.02 17.70 -1.31
C THR A 50 0.47 17.76 -2.73
N ILE A 51 -0.16 16.68 -3.19
CA ILE A 51 -0.83 16.60 -4.48
C ILE A 51 -2.32 16.37 -4.24
N THR A 52 -3.15 17.29 -4.73
CA THR A 52 -4.61 17.09 -4.80
C THR A 52 -5.01 16.83 -6.24
N VAL A 53 -5.68 15.71 -6.49
CA VAL A 53 -6.19 15.32 -7.81
C VAL A 53 -7.70 15.56 -7.82
N SER A 54 -8.14 16.50 -8.66
CA SER A 54 -9.54 16.91 -8.80
C SER A 54 -10.08 16.70 -10.22
N ALA A 55 -9.38 15.92 -11.04
CA ALA A 55 -9.77 15.61 -12.41
C ALA A 55 -9.49 14.14 -12.77
N ASP A 56 -10.33 13.58 -13.64
CA ASP A 56 -10.29 12.17 -14.02
C ASP A 56 -9.11 11.84 -14.95
N ASN A 57 -8.69 10.57 -14.94
CA ASN A 57 -7.68 10.01 -15.85
C ASN A 57 -6.29 10.66 -15.73
N VAL A 58 -5.96 11.18 -14.54
CA VAL A 58 -4.65 11.77 -14.26
C VAL A 58 -3.60 10.68 -14.11
N THR A 59 -2.41 10.91 -14.68
CA THR A 59 -1.22 10.08 -14.44
C THR A 59 -0.16 10.88 -13.71
N ILE A 60 0.37 10.35 -12.61
CA ILE A 60 1.56 10.85 -11.92
C ILE A 60 2.64 9.79 -12.11
N LYS A 61 3.78 10.17 -12.72
CA LYS A 61 4.87 9.24 -13.00
C LYS A 61 6.24 9.84 -12.78
N ASN A 62 7.24 8.99 -12.53
CA ASN A 62 8.66 9.37 -12.36
C ASN A 62 8.84 10.54 -11.37
N THR A 63 8.03 10.58 -10.32
CA THR A 63 7.91 11.76 -9.44
C THR A 63 8.35 11.37 -8.02
N ARG A 64 9.04 12.29 -7.33
CA ARG A 64 9.32 12.19 -5.90
C ARG A 64 8.50 13.23 -5.15
N LEU A 65 7.72 12.77 -4.17
CA LEU A 65 6.94 13.62 -3.28
C LEU A 65 7.58 13.65 -1.88
N MET A 66 8.05 14.82 -1.50
CA MET A 66 8.50 15.16 -0.15
C MET A 66 7.32 15.82 0.58
N ASN A 67 6.58 15.01 1.35
CA ASN A 67 5.32 15.43 1.95
C ASN A 67 5.50 16.45 3.08
N THR A 68 4.75 17.54 3.04
CA THR A 68 4.68 18.51 4.14
C THR A 68 3.33 18.57 4.85
N GLY A 69 2.30 17.88 4.33
CA GLY A 69 0.93 17.89 4.83
C GLY A 69 0.47 16.58 5.47
N SER A 70 -0.84 16.46 5.74
CA SER A 70 -1.42 15.25 6.36
C SER A 70 -1.72 14.14 5.37
N ILE A 71 -2.11 14.48 4.13
CA ILE A 71 -2.33 13.50 3.05
C ILE A 71 -1.43 13.87 1.87
N PRO A 72 -0.33 13.12 1.63
CA PRO A 72 0.56 13.34 0.49
C PRO A 72 -0.16 13.39 -0.85
N ILE A 73 -1.02 12.39 -1.15
CA ILE A 73 -1.86 12.38 -2.36
C ILE A 73 -3.34 12.25 -1.98
N ARG A 74 -4.11 13.31 -2.22
CA ARG A 74 -5.57 13.31 -2.04
C ARG A 74 -6.25 13.20 -3.40
N ASN A 75 -6.82 12.04 -3.70
CA ASN A 75 -7.63 11.81 -4.89
C ASN A 75 -9.11 12.09 -4.65
N LYS A 76 -9.69 12.99 -5.43
CA LYS A 76 -11.13 13.32 -5.48
C LYS A 76 -11.78 12.91 -6.80
N ALA A 77 -11.04 12.25 -7.68
CA ALA A 77 -11.43 11.95 -9.05
C ALA A 77 -11.34 10.44 -9.35
N LYS A 78 -11.56 10.06 -10.61
CA LYS A 78 -11.52 8.66 -11.08
C LYS A 78 -10.28 8.37 -11.92
N ASN A 79 -9.91 7.09 -11.94
CA ASN A 79 -8.86 6.55 -12.80
C ASN A 79 -7.49 7.24 -12.63
N LEU A 80 -7.12 7.56 -11.38
CA LEU A 80 -5.78 8.06 -11.09
C LEU A 80 -4.77 6.92 -11.25
N LEU A 81 -3.73 7.13 -12.05
CA LEU A 81 -2.56 6.25 -12.09
C LEU A 81 -1.37 6.96 -11.42
N VAL A 82 -0.80 6.33 -10.39
CA VAL A 82 0.48 6.72 -9.81
C VAL A 82 1.47 5.59 -10.07
N VAL A 83 2.53 5.87 -10.81
CA VAL A 83 3.48 4.85 -11.28
C VAL A 83 4.92 5.32 -11.15
N ASP A 84 5.85 4.44 -10.81
CA ASP A 84 7.29 4.79 -10.75
C ASP A 84 7.55 6.07 -9.92
N THR A 85 6.90 6.16 -8.76
CA THR A 85 6.83 7.38 -7.94
C THR A 85 7.21 7.05 -6.50
N GLU A 86 8.05 7.89 -5.91
CA GLU A 86 8.41 7.82 -4.49
C GLU A 86 7.56 8.81 -3.69
N ILE A 87 6.98 8.32 -2.59
CA ILE A 87 6.22 9.12 -1.62
C ILE A 87 6.92 9.02 -0.27
N ASN A 88 7.63 10.07 0.09
CA ASN A 88 8.21 10.24 1.41
C ASN A 88 7.25 11.04 2.30
N GLY A 89 6.65 10.38 3.29
CA GLY A 89 5.69 10.97 4.20
C GLY A 89 6.26 11.96 5.21
N GLN A 90 7.58 12.01 5.38
CA GLN A 90 8.30 12.82 6.39
C GLN A 90 7.70 12.74 7.81
N GLY A 91 7.18 11.57 8.18
CA GLY A 91 6.55 11.30 9.48
C GLY A 91 5.14 11.88 9.66
N LYS A 92 4.53 12.46 8.63
CA LYS A 92 3.23 13.17 8.72
C LYS A 92 2.07 12.51 7.99
N GLY A 93 2.34 11.71 6.95
CA GLY A 93 1.29 11.13 6.09
C GLY A 93 0.35 10.19 6.85
N ILE A 94 -0.90 10.59 7.03
CA ILE A 94 -1.96 9.83 7.70
C ILE A 94 -3.33 10.13 7.06
N PRO A 95 -3.71 9.44 5.98
CA PRO A 95 -2.98 8.41 5.20
C PRO A 95 -2.05 8.96 4.11
N ALA A 96 -1.24 8.10 3.50
CA ALA A 96 -0.33 8.42 2.39
C ALA A 96 -1.05 8.77 1.08
N VAL A 97 -2.08 7.98 0.75
CA VAL A 97 -2.93 8.15 -0.44
C VAL A 97 -4.36 7.89 -0.03
N ALA A 98 -5.30 8.73 -0.47
CA ALA A 98 -6.71 8.54 -0.14
C ALA A 98 -7.68 9.13 -1.18
N TYR A 99 -8.89 8.59 -1.36
CA TYR A 99 -9.40 7.35 -0.74
C TYR A 99 -9.61 6.22 -1.75
N ASN A 100 -9.97 6.51 -3.00
CA ASN A 100 -10.50 5.51 -3.93
C ASN A 100 -10.12 5.81 -5.39
N ASN A 101 -10.49 4.91 -6.31
CA ASN A 101 -10.38 5.09 -7.76
C ASN A 101 -8.95 5.39 -8.23
N TYR A 102 -7.97 4.64 -7.72
CA TYR A 102 -6.57 4.80 -8.08
C TYR A 102 -5.86 3.46 -8.31
N THR A 103 -4.83 3.50 -9.15
CA THR A 103 -3.82 2.44 -9.27
C THR A 103 -2.48 2.97 -8.80
N LEU A 104 -1.85 2.26 -7.86
CA LEU A 104 -0.45 2.47 -7.48
C LEU A 104 0.38 1.32 -8.06
N ARG A 105 1.35 1.64 -8.91
CA ARG A 105 2.20 0.63 -9.59
C ARG A 105 3.67 0.97 -9.41
N ARG A 106 4.47 0.05 -8.88
CA ARG A 106 5.91 0.29 -8.63
C ARG A 106 6.17 1.56 -7.82
N VAL A 107 5.28 1.88 -6.88
CA VAL A 107 5.49 3.02 -5.99
C VAL A 107 6.37 2.60 -4.82
N ASN A 108 7.19 3.54 -4.35
CA ASN A 108 7.93 3.42 -3.11
C ASN A 108 7.33 4.39 -2.08
N ILE A 109 6.63 3.88 -1.06
CA ILE A 109 6.01 4.71 -0.02
C ILE A 109 6.70 4.44 1.31
N HIS A 110 7.18 5.49 1.94
CA HIS A 110 7.85 5.36 3.22
C HIS A 110 7.73 6.57 4.12
N HIS A 111 8.10 6.38 5.39
CA HIS A 111 8.08 7.43 6.41
C HIS A 111 6.68 8.05 6.56
N VAL A 112 5.64 7.23 6.43
CA VAL A 112 4.22 7.59 6.61
C VAL A 112 3.70 6.95 7.89
N ALA A 113 2.74 7.60 8.55
CA ALA A 113 2.09 7.04 9.73
C ALA A 113 0.97 6.06 9.39
N GLU A 114 0.35 6.23 8.23
CA GLU A 114 -0.54 5.26 7.63
C GLU A 114 -0.31 5.30 6.12
N GLY A 115 -0.25 4.13 5.47
CA GLY A 115 -0.09 4.08 4.02
C GLY A 115 -1.41 4.41 3.30
N PRO A 116 -1.69 3.81 2.13
CA PRO A 116 -2.93 4.06 1.43
C PRO A 116 -4.16 3.67 2.26
N ARG A 117 -5.15 4.58 2.32
CA ARG A 117 -6.47 4.31 2.89
C ARG A 117 -7.49 4.13 1.78
N ILE A 118 -8.34 3.12 1.94
CA ILE A 118 -9.44 2.75 1.02
C ILE A 118 -10.76 2.88 1.76
N ALA A 119 -11.67 3.70 1.22
CA ALA A 119 -12.98 3.99 1.80
C ALA A 119 -14.03 4.16 0.69
N GLY A 120 -14.29 3.10 -0.08
CA GLY A 120 -15.18 3.11 -1.25
C GLY A 120 -14.79 2.12 -2.36
N GLY A 121 -13.49 1.94 -2.63
CA GLY A 121 -12.97 0.89 -3.53
C GLY A 121 -12.41 1.35 -4.89
N ASN A 122 -12.38 0.44 -5.87
CA ASN A 122 -11.68 0.58 -7.16
C ASN A 122 -10.21 0.96 -6.99
N VAL A 123 -9.50 0.14 -6.24
CA VAL A 123 -8.09 0.37 -5.90
C VAL A 123 -7.26 -0.82 -6.31
N THR A 124 -6.19 -0.56 -7.07
CA THR A 124 -5.14 -1.54 -7.34
C THR A 124 -3.83 -1.03 -6.78
N ILE A 125 -3.13 -1.84 -6.00
CA ILE A 125 -1.77 -1.58 -5.54
C ILE A 125 -0.95 -2.79 -5.95
N GLU A 126 0.00 -2.58 -6.84
CA GLU A 126 0.76 -3.67 -7.44
C GLU A 126 2.23 -3.36 -7.66
N ASP A 127 3.06 -4.39 -7.58
CA ASP A 127 4.49 -4.31 -7.82
C ASP A 127 5.19 -3.23 -6.97
N SER A 128 4.64 -2.89 -5.80
CA SER A 128 5.01 -1.72 -4.99
C SER A 128 5.68 -2.08 -3.67
N TYR A 129 6.43 -1.12 -3.12
CA TYR A 129 7.19 -1.26 -1.87
C TYR A 129 6.71 -0.23 -0.84
N LEU A 130 6.15 -0.71 0.27
CA LEU A 130 5.65 0.14 1.35
C LEU A 130 6.38 -0.23 2.65
N HIS A 131 7.12 0.72 3.22
CA HIS A 131 8.09 0.43 4.28
C HIS A 131 8.42 1.63 5.19
N HIS A 132 9.21 1.44 6.25
CA HIS A 132 9.56 2.47 7.24
C HIS A 132 8.34 3.25 7.75
N MET A 133 7.37 2.52 8.30
CA MET A 133 6.18 3.15 8.89
C MET A 133 6.57 4.01 10.12
N VAL A 134 5.81 5.06 10.42
CA VAL A 134 6.11 5.97 11.53
C VAL A 134 4.93 6.03 12.49
N GLN A 135 5.07 5.50 13.70
CA GLN A 135 4.04 5.61 14.72
C GLN A 135 3.88 7.08 15.16
N VAL A 136 2.66 7.62 15.12
CA VAL A 136 2.32 8.97 15.57
C VAL A 136 1.24 8.89 16.65
N GLY A 137 1.63 9.12 17.89
CA GLY A 137 0.72 8.94 19.04
C GLY A 137 0.16 7.53 19.09
N SER A 138 -1.16 7.41 19.26
CA SER A 138 -1.88 6.13 19.32
C SER A 138 -2.51 5.70 18.00
N ASN A 139 -2.08 6.26 16.85
CA ASN A 139 -2.67 5.91 15.56
C ASN A 139 -2.52 4.41 15.25
N HIS A 140 -3.46 3.86 14.48
CA HIS A 140 -3.27 2.54 13.87
C HIS A 140 -2.33 2.70 12.67
N THR A 141 -1.06 2.33 12.88
CA THR A 141 -0.04 2.39 11.82
C THR A 141 -0.20 1.20 10.89
N ASP A 142 -1.10 1.32 9.92
CA ASP A 142 -1.36 0.32 8.90
C ASP A 142 -0.60 0.64 7.61
N VAL A 143 0.02 -0.37 7.00
CA VAL A 143 0.69 -0.19 5.71
C VAL A 143 -0.34 0.04 4.60
N ILE A 144 -1.48 -0.66 4.67
CA ILE A 144 -2.67 -0.39 3.86
C ILE A 144 -3.88 -0.59 4.78
N GLN A 145 -4.82 0.35 4.75
CA GLN A 145 -6.07 0.28 5.52
C GLN A 145 -7.29 0.37 4.61
N ALA A 146 -8.18 -0.62 4.67
CA ALA A 146 -9.46 -0.60 3.96
C ALA A 146 -10.62 -0.61 4.96
N VAL A 147 -11.31 0.51 5.11
CA VAL A 147 -12.44 0.66 6.04
C VAL A 147 -13.80 0.46 5.38
N SER A 148 -13.84 0.49 4.05
CA SER A 148 -14.99 0.12 3.21
C SER A 148 -14.57 0.01 1.73
N GLY A 149 -15.36 -0.67 0.92
CA GLY A 149 -15.27 -0.58 -0.54
C GLY A 149 -15.30 -1.91 -1.28
N SER A 150 -15.27 -1.84 -2.61
CA SER A 150 -15.20 -3.03 -3.45
C SER A 150 -14.19 -2.91 -4.58
N ASN A 151 -13.82 -4.04 -5.21
CA ASN A 151 -12.82 -4.08 -6.28
C ASN A 151 -11.46 -3.55 -5.78
N ILE A 152 -10.89 -4.26 -4.81
CA ILE A 152 -9.59 -3.97 -4.20
C ILE A 152 -8.62 -5.07 -4.62
N VAL A 153 -7.49 -4.69 -5.21
CA VAL A 153 -6.45 -5.64 -5.63
C VAL A 153 -5.12 -5.23 -5.02
N LEU A 154 -4.54 -6.10 -4.20
CA LEU A 154 -3.19 -5.99 -3.66
C LEU A 154 -2.37 -7.14 -4.21
N ARG A 155 -1.47 -6.87 -5.17
CA ARG A 155 -0.76 -7.92 -5.91
C ARG A 155 0.74 -7.67 -6.00
N HIS A 156 1.54 -8.67 -5.64
CA HIS A 156 2.99 -8.62 -5.86
C HIS A 156 3.67 -7.41 -5.21
N ASN A 157 3.29 -7.06 -3.99
CA ASN A 157 3.90 -5.97 -3.23
C ASN A 157 4.82 -6.49 -2.13
N THR A 158 5.73 -5.64 -1.66
CA THR A 158 6.39 -5.78 -0.36
C THR A 158 5.77 -4.79 0.63
N LEU A 159 5.15 -5.30 1.70
CA LEU A 159 4.43 -4.52 2.70
C LEU A 159 5.06 -4.76 4.09
N LEU A 160 5.73 -3.74 4.63
CA LEU A 160 6.48 -3.85 5.89
C LEU A 160 5.82 -3.01 6.98
N ALA A 161 5.09 -3.67 7.88
CA ALA A 161 4.38 -3.04 9.00
C ALA A 161 5.29 -2.79 10.21
N TYR A 162 6.47 -2.22 9.95
CA TYR A 162 7.44 -1.82 10.96
C TYR A 162 8.41 -0.79 10.40
N ASN A 163 9.20 -0.21 11.29
CA ASN A 163 10.34 0.61 10.94
C ASN A 163 11.62 -0.11 11.36
N PRO A 164 12.50 -0.51 10.41
CA PRO A 164 13.75 -1.17 10.76
C PRO A 164 14.70 -0.26 11.56
N ASP A 165 14.64 1.05 11.34
CA ASP A 165 15.55 2.01 11.99
C ASP A 165 15.20 2.25 13.46
N THR A 166 13.92 2.16 13.81
CA THR A 166 13.44 2.41 15.19
C THR A 166 12.99 1.15 15.92
N GLY A 167 12.85 0.02 15.21
CA GLY A 167 12.30 -1.24 15.73
C GLY A 167 10.80 -1.20 16.03
N VAL A 168 10.13 -0.05 15.85
CA VAL A 168 8.70 0.10 16.13
C VAL A 168 7.89 -0.70 15.11
N LYS A 169 7.03 -1.60 15.61
CA LYS A 169 6.06 -2.34 14.80
C LYS A 169 4.74 -1.59 14.76
N GLY A 170 4.18 -1.46 13.55
CA GLY A 170 2.85 -0.91 13.32
C GLY A 170 1.74 -1.90 13.70
N ASN A 171 0.53 -1.64 13.20
CA ASN A 171 -0.64 -2.46 13.46
C ASN A 171 -0.75 -3.65 12.48
N ALA A 172 -0.82 -3.41 11.17
CA ALA A 172 -0.88 -4.47 10.17
C ALA A 172 -0.25 -4.07 8.82
N SER A 173 0.15 -5.08 8.03
CA SER A 173 0.53 -4.87 6.62
C SER A 173 -0.70 -4.67 5.74
N PHE A 174 -1.80 -5.35 6.08
CA PHE A 174 -3.12 -5.06 5.55
C PHE A 174 -4.14 -5.13 6.66
N MET A 175 -4.70 -3.98 7.01
CA MET A 175 -5.89 -3.90 7.83
C MET A 175 -7.09 -3.73 6.90
N TYR A 176 -8.11 -4.52 7.12
CA TYR A 176 -9.41 -4.31 6.50
C TYR A 176 -10.51 -4.48 7.53
N GLY A 177 -11.60 -3.75 7.36
CA GLY A 177 -12.71 -3.74 8.30
C GLY A 177 -13.96 -3.24 7.61
N GLU A 178 -15.03 -3.14 8.40
CA GLU A 178 -16.32 -2.63 7.93
C GLU A 178 -16.70 -1.36 8.69
N ASP A 179 -15.70 -0.59 9.13
CA ASP A 179 -15.89 0.62 9.96
C ASP A 179 -16.77 1.66 9.25
N ASP A 180 -16.60 1.81 7.94
CA ASP A 180 -17.33 2.78 7.11
C ASP A 180 -18.25 2.11 6.07
N GLY A 181 -18.40 0.78 6.12
CA GLY A 181 -19.23 0.01 5.20
C GLY A 181 -18.58 -1.29 4.71
N ALA A 182 -19.31 -2.05 3.91
CA ALA A 182 -18.87 -3.39 3.49
C ALA A 182 -17.57 -3.36 2.66
N VAL A 183 -16.68 -4.32 2.92
CA VAL A 183 -15.51 -4.62 2.08
C VAL A 183 -15.78 -5.88 1.26
N ARG A 184 -15.87 -5.80 -0.07
CA ARG A 184 -16.14 -6.96 -0.93
C ARG A 184 -15.25 -7.01 -2.16
N SER A 185 -15.14 -8.16 -2.81
CA SER A 185 -14.34 -8.31 -4.04
C SER A 185 -12.91 -7.79 -3.86
N CYS A 186 -12.25 -8.30 -2.82
CA CYS A 186 -10.91 -7.95 -2.42
C CYS A 186 -9.97 -9.12 -2.72
N THR A 187 -8.89 -8.88 -3.46
CA THR A 187 -7.88 -9.88 -3.84
C THR A 187 -6.54 -9.47 -3.29
N VAL A 188 -5.95 -10.33 -2.46
CA VAL A 188 -4.63 -10.12 -1.85
C VAL A 188 -3.75 -11.30 -2.26
N GLN A 189 -2.95 -11.10 -3.31
CA GLN A 189 -2.25 -12.19 -3.97
C GLN A 189 -0.75 -11.94 -4.13
N ASN A 190 0.05 -12.97 -3.89
CA ASN A 190 1.48 -12.97 -4.18
C ASN A 190 2.22 -11.78 -3.55
N ASN A 191 1.84 -11.31 -2.36
CA ASN A 191 2.57 -10.25 -1.67
C ASN A 191 3.59 -10.85 -0.70
N TYR A 192 4.70 -10.16 -0.47
CA TYR A 192 5.51 -10.33 0.72
C TYR A 192 5.04 -9.36 1.79
N MET A 193 4.59 -9.89 2.94
CA MET A 193 4.10 -9.09 4.05
C MET A 193 4.89 -9.44 5.31
N ASN A 194 5.30 -8.44 6.07
CA ASN A 194 6.09 -8.67 7.27
C ASN A 194 5.84 -7.60 8.33
N GLY A 195 5.80 -8.00 9.59
CA GLY A 195 5.56 -7.08 10.71
C GLY A 195 4.10 -6.97 11.13
N GLY A 196 3.83 -5.93 11.93
CA GLY A 196 2.53 -5.66 12.52
C GLY A 196 2.32 -6.32 13.89
N ASN A 197 1.22 -5.94 14.55
CA ASN A 197 0.64 -6.73 15.64
C ASN A 197 0.24 -8.10 15.10
N TYR A 198 -0.67 -8.07 14.12
CA TYR A 198 -0.96 -9.15 13.20
C TYR A 198 -0.64 -8.68 11.80
N THR A 199 -0.02 -9.52 10.96
CA THR A 199 0.37 -9.07 9.60
C THR A 199 -0.84 -8.73 8.74
N VAL A 200 -1.92 -9.52 8.83
CA VAL A 200 -3.25 -9.22 8.27
C VAL A 200 -4.25 -9.11 9.41
N ASN A 201 -5.07 -8.06 9.45
CA ASN A 201 -6.04 -7.87 10.52
C ASN A 201 -7.40 -7.42 9.97
N GLY A 202 -8.45 -8.21 10.25
CA GLY A 202 -9.84 -7.91 9.86
C GLY A 202 -10.59 -6.96 10.81
N GLY A 203 -9.87 -6.11 11.57
CA GLY A 203 -10.43 -5.12 12.49
C GLY A 203 -10.64 -5.63 13.92
N GLY A 204 -10.67 -4.72 14.90
CA GLY A 204 -10.69 -5.05 16.34
C GLY A 204 -11.95 -5.79 16.80
N SER A 205 -13.10 -5.51 16.17
CA SER A 205 -14.38 -6.17 16.44
C SER A 205 -14.61 -7.47 15.65
N GLY A 206 -13.69 -7.80 14.73
CA GLY A 206 -13.88 -8.86 13.75
C GLY A 206 -14.84 -8.45 12.63
N THR A 207 -14.37 -8.52 11.39
CA THR A 207 -15.26 -8.34 10.24
C THR A 207 -16.22 -9.53 10.11
N LYS A 208 -17.49 -9.25 9.80
CA LYS A 208 -18.55 -10.26 9.64
C LYS A 208 -18.90 -10.46 8.17
N GLY A 209 -18.91 -9.37 7.39
CA GLY A 209 -19.32 -9.35 6.00
C GLY A 209 -18.17 -9.22 5.01
N ALA A 210 -16.95 -8.86 5.44
CA ALA A 210 -15.88 -8.60 4.50
C ALA A 210 -15.42 -9.86 3.77
N ALA A 211 -15.27 -9.73 2.46
CA ALA A 211 -14.93 -10.81 1.55
C ALA A 211 -13.63 -10.49 0.79
N CYS A 212 -12.50 -10.89 1.38
CA CYS A 212 -11.18 -10.86 0.77
C CYS A 212 -10.69 -12.29 0.46
N SER A 213 -10.02 -12.48 -0.67
CA SER A 213 -9.32 -13.73 -1.01
C SER A 213 -7.82 -13.54 -0.88
N PHE A 214 -7.18 -14.39 -0.09
CA PHE A 214 -5.74 -14.38 0.16
C PHE A 214 -5.10 -15.62 -0.45
N SER A 215 -4.19 -15.46 -1.41
CA SER A 215 -3.44 -16.59 -1.99
C SER A 215 -1.99 -16.23 -2.31
N ASP A 216 -1.12 -17.24 -2.25
CA ASP A 216 0.27 -17.16 -2.71
C ASP A 216 1.12 -16.10 -1.98
N ASN A 217 0.64 -15.55 -0.86
CA ASN A 217 1.38 -14.56 -0.10
C ASN A 217 2.46 -15.23 0.75
N LYS A 218 3.57 -14.50 0.94
CA LYS A 218 4.67 -14.89 1.80
C LYS A 218 4.74 -13.99 3.02
N PHE A 219 4.88 -14.59 4.18
CA PHE A 219 4.83 -13.89 5.46
C PHE A 219 6.17 -13.98 6.18
N GLY A 220 6.76 -12.84 6.51
CA GLY A 220 7.91 -12.80 7.42
C GLY A 220 7.49 -12.98 8.88
N LYS A 221 8.48 -13.22 9.74
CA LYS A 221 8.29 -13.53 11.17
C LYS A 221 8.28 -12.32 12.11
N ASN A 222 8.32 -11.08 11.59
CA ASN A 222 8.37 -9.88 12.43
C ASN A 222 7.02 -9.46 13.02
N TYR A 223 5.97 -10.28 12.99
CA TYR A 223 4.71 -9.97 13.67
C TYR A 223 4.85 -10.06 15.21
N ARG A 224 3.97 -9.39 15.98
CA ARG A 224 3.90 -9.57 17.45
C ARG A 224 3.12 -10.82 17.85
N TYR A 225 1.98 -11.07 17.21
CA TYR A 225 1.02 -12.08 17.65
C TYR A 225 0.74 -13.17 16.62
N GLY A 226 0.79 -12.86 15.32
CA GLY A 226 0.61 -13.85 14.26
C GLY A 226 0.49 -13.24 12.86
N ILE A 227 0.38 -14.09 11.85
CA ILE A 227 0.22 -13.62 10.46
C ILE A 227 -1.18 -13.10 10.14
N LYS A 228 -2.20 -13.51 10.91
CA LYS A 228 -3.59 -13.08 10.69
C LYS A 228 -4.41 -13.06 11.98
N ALA A 229 -5.37 -12.16 12.05
CA ALA A 229 -6.46 -12.15 13.04
C ALA A 229 -7.75 -11.59 12.42
N ASN A 230 -8.89 -11.98 12.98
CA ASN A 230 -10.17 -11.29 12.79
C ASN A 230 -10.69 -11.22 11.33
N ILE A 231 -10.20 -12.08 10.42
CA ILE A 231 -10.45 -11.99 8.97
C ILE A 231 -11.91 -12.23 8.52
N GLY A 232 -12.78 -12.65 9.43
CA GLY A 232 -14.19 -12.93 9.17
C GLY A 232 -14.46 -14.21 8.38
N PRO A 233 -15.72 -14.69 8.37
CA PRO A 233 -16.09 -15.98 7.78
C PRO A 233 -16.14 -15.96 6.24
N ASN A 234 -16.34 -14.79 5.63
CA ASN A 234 -16.47 -14.65 4.17
C ASN A 234 -15.12 -14.47 3.46
N SER A 235 -14.04 -14.28 4.21
CA SER A 235 -12.70 -14.17 3.64
C SER A 235 -12.07 -15.55 3.45
N VAL A 236 -11.50 -15.78 2.27
CA VAL A 236 -10.88 -17.05 1.90
C VAL A 236 -9.37 -16.96 2.13
N TRP A 237 -8.84 -17.88 2.93
CA TRP A 237 -7.41 -18.00 3.16
C TRP A 237 -6.88 -19.29 2.50
N ALA A 238 -6.26 -19.15 1.33
CA ALA A 238 -5.75 -20.31 0.60
C ALA A 238 -4.56 -20.97 1.31
N ALA A 239 -4.40 -22.29 1.09
CA ALA A 239 -3.28 -23.06 1.61
C ALA A 239 -1.92 -22.68 0.99
N SER A 240 -1.91 -21.96 -0.14
CA SER A 240 -0.69 -21.48 -0.80
C SER A 240 0.00 -20.31 -0.09
N ASN A 241 -0.68 -19.69 0.89
CA ASN A 241 -0.06 -18.73 1.80
C ASN A 241 0.96 -19.43 2.69
N ALA A 242 2.18 -18.90 2.80
CA ALA A 242 3.25 -19.54 3.55
C ALA A 242 4.11 -18.55 4.35
N LEU A 243 4.63 -19.02 5.48
CA LEU A 243 5.71 -18.33 6.20
C LEU A 243 7.04 -18.49 5.44
N LEU A 244 7.89 -17.47 5.52
CA LEU A 244 9.32 -17.53 5.18
C LEU A 244 10.15 -17.72 6.47
#